data_AF-A0A3M8T3E0-F1
#
_entry.id   AF-A0A3M8T3E0-F1
#
_cell.length_a   1.000
_cell.length_b   1.000
_cell.length_c   1.000
_cell.angle_alpha   90.00
_cell.angle_beta   90.00
_cell.angle_gamma   90.00
#
_symmetry.space_group_name_H-M   'P 1'
#
loop_
_entity.id
_entity.type
_entity.pdbx_description
1 polymer ?
#
loop_
_entity_poly.entity_id
_entity_poly.type
_entity_poly.pdbx_seq_one_letter_code
_entity_poly.pdbx_strand_id
1 'polypeptide(L)'
;MRPLPESPSSSSPRPNTAFRLLRGQLSPAEFAASVRRAAREIGEQVSCDARYIGRVESGAIRCPNYAYERVFRHMFPGRALTDLGFTPREAVRGRPVGPAAVPAPRPEPLPGPEPVSRPEPLPRPEPEHRAPADIDVFEESELLRRAFMAGGAAAAADAVRTSRRAGQAEAAAVEEAVRRIRLLDDRHGADSLYVHTARPLSAAYALLDAGGYGRSVVERLYAGAGELAISVGWLAHDSGRLTDARSHYAEALATARVTGDPALEAHAFCNTAFLARDAGRPREAVRAAQAAQRA
;
A
#
# COMPACT_ATOMS: atom_id res chain seq x y z
N MET A 1 14.00 -45.75 1.10
CA MET A 1 13.87 -44.37 1.61
C MET A 1 14.36 -43.42 0.53
N ARG A 2 13.44 -42.76 -0.20
CA ARG A 2 13.80 -41.70 -1.17
C ARG A 2 14.03 -40.41 -0.39
N PRO A 3 15.12 -39.64 -0.64
CA PRO A 3 15.28 -38.33 -0.02
C PRO A 3 14.22 -37.37 -0.57
N LEU A 4 13.63 -36.59 0.33
CA LEU A 4 12.70 -35.50 0.00
C LEU A 4 13.46 -34.39 -0.75
N PRO A 5 12.82 -33.72 -1.74
CA PRO A 5 13.44 -32.59 -2.44
C PRO A 5 13.62 -31.41 -1.49
N GLU A 6 14.82 -30.85 -1.46
CA GLU A 6 15.14 -29.63 -0.74
C GLU A 6 14.25 -28.48 -1.21
N SER A 7 13.59 -27.81 -0.26
CA SER A 7 12.85 -26.57 -0.50
C SER A 7 13.77 -25.52 -1.12
N PRO A 8 13.31 -24.74 -2.13
CA PRO A 8 14.12 -23.71 -2.75
C PRO A 8 14.53 -22.68 -1.69
N SER A 9 15.85 -22.56 -1.51
CA SER A 9 16.50 -21.61 -0.65
C SER A 9 15.98 -20.20 -0.93
N SER A 10 15.40 -19.55 0.08
CA SER A 10 15.06 -18.14 0.06
C SER A 10 16.35 -17.35 -0.20
N SER A 11 16.56 -16.91 -1.44
CA SER A 11 17.75 -16.17 -1.83
C SER A 11 17.86 -14.91 -0.96
N SER A 12 18.88 -14.83 -0.12
CA SER A 12 19.16 -13.63 0.65
C SER A 12 19.23 -12.41 -0.29
N PRO A 13 18.66 -11.24 0.09
CA PRO A 13 18.71 -10.06 -0.75
C PRO A 13 20.17 -9.70 -1.07
N ARG A 14 20.52 -9.64 -2.36
CA ARG A 14 21.84 -9.20 -2.80
C ARG A 14 21.91 -7.68 -2.67
N PRO A 15 22.89 -7.11 -1.93
CA PRO A 15 23.03 -5.67 -1.82
C PRO A 15 23.17 -4.99 -3.17
N ASN A 16 22.49 -3.85 -3.36
CA ASN A 16 22.57 -3.05 -4.58
C ASN A 16 23.77 -2.09 -4.49
N THR A 17 24.94 -2.60 -4.86
CA THR A 17 26.19 -1.83 -4.86
C THR A 17 26.23 -0.76 -5.95
N ALA A 18 25.55 -0.96 -7.08
CA ALA A 18 25.46 0.02 -8.17
C ALA A 18 24.74 1.29 -7.72
N PHE A 19 23.60 1.15 -7.04
CA PHE A 19 22.87 2.28 -6.48
C PHE A 19 23.65 2.98 -5.37
N ARG A 20 24.39 2.22 -4.55
CA ARG A 20 25.30 2.77 -3.53
C ARG A 20 26.40 3.65 -4.14
N LEU A 21 26.94 3.25 -5.30
CA LEU A 21 27.94 4.03 -6.05
C LEU A 21 27.33 5.32 -6.61
N LEU A 22 26.09 5.27 -7.13
CA LEU A 22 25.38 6.45 -7.64
C LEU A 22 25.05 7.46 -6.54
N ARG A 23 24.77 7.01 -5.31
CA ARG A 23 24.66 7.92 -4.16
C ARG A 23 25.99 8.61 -3.83
N GLY A 24 27.11 7.96 -4.11
CA GLY A 24 28.45 8.50 -3.87
C GLY A 24 28.67 8.84 -2.39
N GLN A 25 29.15 10.06 -2.13
CA GLN A 25 29.44 10.54 -0.78
C GLN A 25 28.24 11.13 -0.05
N LEU A 26 27.11 11.35 -0.74
CA LEU A 26 25.90 11.88 -0.11
C LEU A 26 25.40 10.92 0.95
N SER A 27 24.95 11.43 2.10
CA SER A 27 24.22 10.61 3.07
C SER A 27 22.91 10.08 2.46
N PRO A 28 22.33 8.99 3.01
CA PRO A 28 21.03 8.49 2.54
C PRO A 28 19.92 9.55 2.56
N ALA A 29 19.96 10.46 3.53
CA ALA A 29 18.97 11.54 3.64
C ALA A 29 19.15 12.62 2.55
N GLU A 30 20.39 13.02 2.26
CA GLU A 30 20.71 14.01 1.21
C GLU A 30 20.41 13.46 -0.18
N PHE A 31 20.71 12.19 -0.40
CA PHE A 31 20.38 11.53 -1.66
C PHE A 31 18.87 11.41 -1.83
N ALA A 32 18.12 11.01 -0.79
CA ALA A 32 16.67 11.02 -0.81
C ALA A 32 16.10 12.42 -1.10
N ALA A 33 16.70 13.49 -0.55
CA ALA A 33 16.29 14.87 -0.86
C ALA A 33 16.53 15.24 -2.34
N SER A 34 17.62 14.73 -2.94
CA SER A 34 17.91 14.90 -4.37
C SER A 34 16.89 14.14 -5.23
N VAL A 35 16.50 12.92 -4.83
CA VAL A 35 15.43 12.15 -5.48
C VAL A 35 14.10 12.89 -5.43
N ARG A 36 13.71 13.44 -4.28
CA ARG A 36 12.47 14.25 -4.15
C ARG A 36 12.53 15.57 -4.95
N ARG A 37 13.71 16.13 -5.17
CA ARG A 37 13.89 17.31 -6.04
C ARG A 37 13.67 16.92 -7.50
N ALA A 38 14.34 15.89 -7.97
CA ALA A 38 14.20 15.36 -9.32
C ALA A 38 12.74 14.95 -9.63
N ALA A 39 12.04 14.37 -8.66
CA ALA A 39 10.63 14.02 -8.82
C ALA A 39 9.74 15.24 -9.09
N ARG A 40 9.95 16.34 -8.34
CA ARG A 40 9.21 17.58 -8.55
C ARG A 40 9.46 18.20 -9.92
N GLU A 41 10.67 18.05 -10.47
CA GLU A 41 11.01 18.56 -11.80
C GLU A 41 10.22 17.87 -12.91
N ILE A 42 9.87 16.59 -12.74
CA ILE A 42 9.12 15.81 -13.73
C ILE A 42 7.63 15.63 -13.36
N GLY A 43 7.14 16.37 -12.35
CA GLY A 43 5.75 16.28 -11.90
C GLY A 43 5.41 14.97 -11.17
N GLU A 44 6.42 14.22 -10.73
CA GLU A 44 6.24 13.00 -9.95
C GLU A 44 6.18 13.30 -8.45
N GLN A 45 5.26 12.64 -7.76
CA GLN A 45 5.12 12.71 -6.31
C GLN A 45 5.75 11.46 -5.69
N VAL A 46 6.92 11.62 -5.07
CA VAL A 46 7.60 10.53 -4.35
C VAL A 46 8.02 10.97 -2.95
N SER A 47 7.66 10.19 -1.94
CA SER A 47 8.03 10.37 -0.54
C SER A 47 9.35 9.66 -0.19
N CYS A 48 10.39 9.86 -1.02
CA CYS A 48 11.68 9.20 -0.82
C CYS A 48 12.32 9.65 0.49
N ASP A 49 12.81 8.74 1.34
CA ASP A 49 13.53 9.06 2.57
C ASP A 49 14.81 8.21 2.74
N ALA A 50 15.57 8.47 3.81
CA ALA A 50 16.82 7.74 4.09
C ALA A 50 16.61 6.22 4.25
N ARG A 51 15.45 5.80 4.76
CA ARG A 51 15.11 4.40 4.97
C ARG A 51 14.78 3.72 3.63
N TYR A 52 14.09 4.40 2.73
CA TYR A 52 13.86 3.94 1.35
C TYR A 52 15.20 3.70 0.65
N ILE A 53 16.13 4.65 0.72
CA ILE A 53 17.48 4.49 0.16
C ILE A 53 18.20 3.30 0.79
N GLY A 54 18.15 3.14 2.13
CA GLY A 54 18.75 1.99 2.81
C GLY A 54 18.17 0.64 2.36
N ARG A 55 16.85 0.56 2.09
CA ARG A 55 16.20 -0.66 1.57
C ARG A 55 16.56 -0.95 0.11
N VAL A 56 16.78 0.08 -0.70
CA VAL A 56 17.31 -0.08 -2.07
C VAL A 56 18.73 -0.63 -2.01
N GLU A 57 19.61 -0.02 -1.21
CA GLU A 57 21.01 -0.42 -1.11
C GLU A 57 21.21 -1.81 -0.50
N SER A 58 20.36 -2.21 0.46
CA SER A 58 20.40 -3.57 1.00
C SER A 58 19.85 -4.63 0.05
N GLY A 59 19.25 -4.23 -1.06
CA GLY A 59 18.59 -5.14 -2.00
C GLY A 59 17.21 -5.64 -1.56
N ALA A 60 16.68 -5.11 -0.45
CA ALA A 60 15.31 -5.39 -0.03
C ALA A 60 14.30 -4.91 -1.09
N ILE A 61 14.61 -3.81 -1.79
CA ILE A 61 13.87 -3.35 -2.97
C ILE A 61 14.60 -3.81 -4.23
N ARG A 62 14.15 -4.94 -4.79
CA ARG A 62 14.73 -5.50 -6.02
C ARG A 62 14.33 -4.75 -7.29
N CYS A 63 13.14 -4.18 -7.32
CA CYS A 63 12.64 -3.38 -8.44
C CYS A 63 11.86 -2.19 -7.86
N PRO A 64 12.20 -0.94 -8.21
CA PRO A 64 11.49 0.23 -7.72
C PRO A 64 10.12 0.31 -8.39
N ASN A 65 9.16 0.99 -7.77
CA ASN A 65 7.86 1.21 -8.39
C ASN A 65 7.98 2.15 -9.61
N TYR A 66 6.90 2.36 -10.37
CA TYR A 66 6.96 3.16 -11.60
C TYR A 66 7.29 4.63 -11.39
N ALA A 67 6.86 5.23 -10.28
CA ALA A 67 7.17 6.62 -9.96
C ALA A 67 8.69 6.78 -9.73
N TYR A 68 9.26 5.96 -8.85
CA TYR A 68 10.71 5.95 -8.62
C TYR A 68 11.52 5.59 -9.86
N GLU A 69 11.03 4.66 -10.70
CA GLU A 69 11.68 4.34 -11.98
C GLU A 69 11.77 5.57 -12.89
N ARG A 70 10.69 6.35 -13.04
CA ARG A 70 10.71 7.57 -13.85
C ARG A 70 11.66 8.62 -13.25
N VAL A 71 11.63 8.80 -11.94
CA VAL A 71 12.55 9.70 -11.24
C VAL A 71 14.01 9.27 -11.44
N PHE A 72 14.33 7.98 -11.30
CA PHE A 72 15.70 7.50 -11.50
C PHE A 72 16.16 7.59 -12.95
N ARG A 73 15.27 7.37 -13.93
CA ARG A 73 15.58 7.61 -15.34
C ARG A 73 15.84 9.09 -15.65
N HIS A 74 15.11 9.99 -14.99
CA HIS A 74 15.34 11.43 -15.09
C HIS A 74 16.68 11.83 -14.43
N MET A 75 16.99 11.30 -13.25
CA MET A 75 18.24 11.59 -12.55
C MET A 75 19.48 11.00 -13.25
N PHE A 76 19.33 9.85 -13.91
CA PHE A 76 20.41 9.12 -14.55
C PHE A 76 20.08 8.82 -16.01
N PRO A 77 20.07 9.84 -16.88
CA PRO A 77 19.73 9.67 -18.28
C PRO A 77 20.68 8.67 -18.96
N GLY A 78 20.12 7.81 -19.81
CA GLY A 78 20.87 6.78 -20.53
C GLY A 78 21.18 5.51 -19.72
N ARG A 79 20.77 5.43 -18.44
CA ARG A 79 20.88 4.20 -17.63
C ARG A 79 19.54 3.49 -17.52
N ALA A 80 19.53 2.18 -17.78
CA ALA A 80 18.41 1.31 -17.48
C ALA A 80 18.36 0.96 -15.99
N LEU A 81 17.22 0.47 -15.49
CA LEU A 81 17.08 0.05 -14.09
C LEU A 81 18.11 -1.02 -13.68
N THR A 82 18.49 -1.89 -14.61
CA THR A 82 19.56 -2.89 -14.43
C THR A 82 20.92 -2.25 -14.17
N ASP A 83 21.22 -1.12 -14.81
CA ASP A 83 22.47 -0.39 -14.62
C ASP A 83 22.52 0.33 -13.27
N LEU A 84 21.35 0.55 -12.66
CA LEU A 84 21.20 1.03 -11.29
C LEU A 84 21.15 -0.12 -10.27
N GLY A 85 21.39 -1.37 -10.70
CA GLY A 85 21.42 -2.57 -9.87
C GLY A 85 20.05 -3.13 -9.49
N PHE A 86 18.98 -2.71 -10.15
CA PHE A 86 17.65 -3.29 -9.96
C PHE A 86 17.43 -4.49 -10.89
N THR A 87 16.60 -5.43 -10.44
CA THR A 87 16.16 -6.56 -11.24
C THR A 87 15.08 -6.10 -12.22
N PRO A 88 15.10 -6.57 -13.49
CA PRO A 88 14.01 -6.35 -14.44
C PRO A 88 12.68 -6.78 -13.85
N ARG A 89 11.64 -5.98 -14.10
CA ARG A 89 10.33 -6.17 -13.47
C ARG A 89 9.68 -7.49 -13.91
N GLU A 90 10.01 -7.96 -15.11
CA GLU A 90 9.61 -9.23 -15.71
C GLU A 90 10.17 -10.41 -14.91
N ALA A 91 11.43 -10.31 -14.47
CA ALA A 91 12.10 -11.32 -13.67
C ALA A 91 11.58 -11.35 -12.22
N VAL A 92 11.20 -10.20 -11.65
CA VAL A 92 10.59 -10.13 -10.31
C VAL A 92 9.16 -10.70 -10.28
N ARG A 93 8.43 -10.63 -11.39
CA ARG A 93 7.05 -11.15 -11.50
C ARG A 93 6.95 -12.64 -11.84
N GLY A 94 8.08 -13.34 -12.02
CA GLY A 94 8.11 -14.79 -12.14
C GLY A 94 7.55 -15.36 -13.45
N ARG A 95 7.55 -14.60 -14.57
CA ARG A 95 7.10 -15.13 -15.86
C ARG A 95 8.30 -15.54 -16.72
N PRO A 96 8.42 -16.81 -17.13
CA PRO A 96 9.35 -17.17 -18.18
C PRO A 96 8.85 -16.54 -19.49
N VAL A 97 9.69 -15.72 -20.12
CA VAL A 97 9.45 -15.22 -21.47
C VAL A 97 9.64 -16.41 -22.42
N GLY A 98 8.54 -16.99 -22.87
CA GLY A 98 8.55 -17.77 -24.12
C GLY A 98 8.88 -16.83 -25.29
N PRO A 99 9.55 -17.32 -26.35
CA PRO A 99 10.07 -16.47 -27.41
C PRO A 99 8.95 -15.71 -28.13
N ALA A 100 9.29 -14.48 -28.51
CA ALA A 100 8.48 -13.46 -29.18
C ALA A 100 7.29 -13.98 -30.02
N ALA A 101 6.08 -13.64 -29.61
CA ALA A 101 4.91 -13.71 -30.48
C ALA A 101 4.88 -12.48 -31.40
N VAL A 102 4.92 -12.75 -32.70
CA VAL A 102 4.81 -11.82 -33.82
C VAL A 102 3.55 -10.93 -33.68
N PRO A 103 3.62 -9.61 -33.95
CA PRO A 103 2.42 -8.77 -33.91
C PRO A 103 1.48 -9.11 -35.08
N ALA A 104 0.23 -9.44 -34.75
CA ALA A 104 -0.84 -9.64 -35.74
C ALA A 104 -1.19 -8.31 -36.45
N PRO A 105 -1.54 -8.34 -37.75
CA PRO A 105 -1.79 -7.13 -38.53
C PRO A 105 -3.13 -6.50 -38.16
N ARG A 106 -3.17 -5.16 -38.17
CA ARG A 106 -4.39 -4.35 -37.97
C ARG A 106 -5.31 -4.46 -39.19
N PRO A 107 -6.64 -4.59 -39.03
CA PRO A 107 -7.56 -4.47 -40.16
C PRO A 107 -7.80 -3.01 -40.55
N GLU A 108 -7.93 -2.76 -41.85
CA GLU A 108 -8.16 -1.45 -42.47
C GLU A 108 -9.56 -0.86 -42.16
N PRO A 109 -9.74 0.47 -42.21
CA PRO A 109 -11.04 1.10 -41.97
C PRO A 109 -11.92 1.16 -43.23
N LEU A 110 -13.20 0.82 -43.07
CA LEU A 110 -14.24 0.94 -44.11
C LEU A 110 -14.66 2.41 -44.35
N PRO A 111 -15.18 2.74 -45.56
CA PRO A 111 -15.52 4.12 -45.94
C PRO A 111 -16.86 4.57 -45.35
N GLY A 112 -16.92 5.84 -44.91
CA GLY A 112 -18.09 6.43 -44.26
C GLY A 112 -19.13 7.02 -45.23
N PRO A 113 -20.38 7.24 -44.78
CA PRO A 113 -21.38 7.94 -45.58
C PRO A 113 -21.42 9.46 -45.32
N GLU A 114 -21.82 10.16 -46.38
CA GLU A 114 -22.00 11.61 -46.63
C GLU A 114 -22.92 12.38 -45.64
N PRO A 115 -22.87 13.72 -45.62
CA PRO A 115 -23.27 14.54 -44.47
C PRO A 115 -24.76 14.93 -44.47
N VAL A 116 -25.42 14.77 -43.32
CA VAL A 116 -26.75 15.36 -43.04
C VAL A 116 -26.60 16.48 -42.00
N SER A 117 -27.22 17.61 -42.30
CA SER A 117 -27.15 18.89 -41.59
C SER A 117 -27.49 18.81 -40.10
N ARG A 118 -26.64 19.45 -39.28
CA ARG A 118 -26.74 19.59 -37.82
C ARG A 118 -27.78 20.65 -37.40
N PRO A 119 -28.58 20.42 -36.36
CA PRO A 119 -28.97 21.48 -35.43
C PRO A 119 -27.85 21.70 -34.41
N GLU A 120 -27.65 22.95 -33.95
CA GLU A 120 -26.61 23.33 -32.99
C GLU A 120 -26.64 22.48 -31.71
N PRO A 121 -25.48 22.00 -31.21
CA PRO A 121 -25.42 21.37 -29.90
C PRO A 121 -25.30 22.43 -28.79
N LEU A 122 -26.14 22.28 -27.77
CA LEU A 122 -26.00 22.91 -26.46
C LEU A 122 -24.57 22.70 -25.88
N PRO A 123 -24.07 23.61 -25.04
CA PRO A 123 -22.72 23.52 -24.47
C PRO A 123 -22.54 22.22 -23.69
N ARG A 124 -21.53 21.43 -24.06
CA ARG A 124 -21.13 20.23 -23.33
C ARG A 124 -20.46 20.62 -22.01
N PRO A 125 -20.79 19.98 -20.88
CA PRO A 125 -19.93 20.04 -19.71
C PRO A 125 -18.57 19.39 -20.05
N GLU A 126 -17.51 19.93 -19.48
CA GLU A 126 -16.12 19.46 -19.65
C GLU A 126 -15.99 17.96 -19.36
N PRO A 127 -15.01 17.26 -19.96
CA PRO A 127 -14.83 15.83 -19.73
C PRO A 127 -14.46 15.59 -18.27
N GLU A 128 -15.43 15.12 -17.48
CA GLU A 128 -15.17 14.43 -16.24
C GLU A 128 -14.13 13.34 -16.52
N HIS A 129 -13.03 13.39 -15.77
CA HIS A 129 -12.05 12.33 -15.73
C HIS A 129 -12.79 11.04 -15.38
N ARG A 130 -13.01 10.20 -16.39
CA ARG A 130 -13.56 8.87 -16.21
C ARG A 130 -12.60 8.10 -15.31
N ALA A 131 -12.97 8.01 -14.04
CA ALA A 131 -12.27 7.22 -13.05
C ALA A 131 -12.11 5.78 -13.57
N PRO A 132 -10.97 5.12 -13.31
CA PRO A 132 -10.85 3.70 -13.57
C PRO A 132 -11.95 2.97 -12.78
N ALA A 133 -12.66 2.10 -13.48
CA ALA A 133 -13.76 1.29 -12.96
C ALA A 133 -13.41 0.64 -11.61
N ASP A 134 -14.38 0.70 -10.68
CA ASP A 134 -14.61 -0.23 -9.58
C ASP A 134 -13.36 -0.85 -8.94
N ILE A 135 -12.65 -0.08 -8.10
CA ILE A 135 -11.78 -0.68 -7.09
C ILE A 135 -12.69 -1.14 -5.95
N ASP A 136 -13.32 -2.29 -6.12
CA ASP A 136 -14.02 -2.96 -5.04
C ASP A 136 -12.99 -3.52 -4.04
N VAL A 137 -12.83 -2.80 -2.92
CA VAL A 137 -11.92 -3.17 -1.83
C VAL A 137 -12.57 -4.21 -0.90
N PHE A 138 -13.87 -4.48 -1.02
CA PHE A 138 -14.61 -5.37 -0.11
C PHE A 138 -15.79 -6.03 -0.84
N GLU A 139 -15.53 -7.21 -1.42
CA GLU A 139 -16.63 -8.08 -1.85
C GLU A 139 -17.27 -8.65 -0.58
N GLU A 140 -18.42 -8.08 -0.21
CA GLU A 140 -19.22 -8.44 0.95
C GLU A 140 -19.58 -9.93 0.88
N SER A 141 -18.92 -10.75 1.70
CA SER A 141 -19.08 -12.21 1.63
C SER A 141 -20.50 -12.61 2.04
N GLU A 142 -21.29 -13.04 1.04
CA GLU A 142 -22.67 -13.57 1.11
C GLU A 142 -22.91 -14.62 2.21
N LEU A 143 -21.83 -15.18 2.75
CA LEU A 143 -21.77 -16.12 3.87
C LEU A 143 -22.16 -15.49 5.21
N LEU A 144 -21.84 -14.21 5.45
CA LEU A 144 -22.20 -13.48 6.68
C LEU A 144 -23.72 -13.30 6.79
N ARG A 145 -24.39 -13.02 5.67
CA ARG A 145 -25.84 -12.91 5.58
C ARG A 145 -26.56 -14.24 5.88
N ARG A 146 -25.95 -15.36 5.51
CA ARG A 146 -26.51 -16.71 5.73
C ARG A 146 -26.34 -17.21 7.17
N ALA A 147 -25.21 -16.89 7.81
CA ALA A 147 -24.93 -17.33 9.18
C ALA A 147 -25.91 -16.74 10.21
N PHE A 148 -26.48 -15.57 9.94
CA PHE A 148 -27.48 -14.92 10.79
C PHE A 148 -28.83 -15.67 10.89
N MET A 149 -29.12 -16.64 10.00
CA MET A 149 -30.48 -17.18 9.83
C MET A 149 -30.74 -18.59 10.40
N ALA A 150 -29.77 -19.30 10.99
CA ALA A 150 -29.97 -20.72 11.37
C ALA A 150 -29.49 -21.06 12.80
N GLY A 151 -30.42 -21.12 13.76
CA GLY A 151 -30.18 -21.51 15.15
C GLY A 151 -30.66 -22.94 15.49
N GLY A 152 -29.87 -23.68 16.29
CA GLY A 152 -30.26 -24.96 16.91
C GLY A 152 -29.09 -25.65 17.66
N ALA A 153 -29.32 -26.37 18.76
CA ALA A 153 -28.28 -26.70 19.76
C ALA A 153 -27.19 -27.71 19.34
N ALA A 154 -27.41 -28.60 18.36
CA ALA A 154 -26.32 -29.39 17.73
C ALA A 154 -25.48 -28.52 16.77
N ALA A 155 -26.07 -27.41 16.31
CA ALA A 155 -25.36 -26.35 15.63
C ALA A 155 -24.58 -25.47 16.61
N ALA A 156 -24.53 -25.69 17.93
CA ALA A 156 -23.71 -24.85 18.81
C ALA A 156 -22.20 -25.14 18.68
N ALA A 157 -21.80 -26.41 18.56
CA ALA A 157 -20.38 -26.75 18.32
C ALA A 157 -19.96 -26.43 16.89
N ASP A 158 -20.85 -26.65 15.92
CA ASP A 158 -20.61 -26.25 14.54
C ASP A 158 -20.73 -24.74 14.36
N ALA A 159 -21.59 -24.04 15.10
CA ALA A 159 -21.67 -22.57 15.17
C ALA A 159 -20.47 -21.97 15.87
N VAL A 160 -19.93 -22.60 16.91
CA VAL A 160 -18.67 -22.16 17.53
C VAL A 160 -17.50 -22.40 16.58
N ARG A 161 -17.54 -23.47 15.79
CA ARG A 161 -16.50 -23.76 14.78
C ARG A 161 -16.66 -22.88 13.53
N THR A 162 -17.87 -22.58 13.09
CA THR A 162 -18.17 -21.64 12.00
C THR A 162 -18.02 -20.20 12.45
N SER A 163 -18.27 -19.85 13.72
CA SER A 163 -17.97 -18.55 14.34
C SER A 163 -16.47 -18.37 14.56
N ARG A 164 -15.74 -19.42 14.99
CA ARG A 164 -14.27 -19.39 14.98
C ARG A 164 -13.75 -19.23 13.56
N ARG A 165 -14.27 -19.98 12.58
CA ARG A 165 -13.90 -19.85 11.16
C ARG A 165 -14.31 -18.50 10.57
N ALA A 166 -15.46 -17.95 10.98
CA ALA A 166 -15.91 -16.61 10.63
C ALA A 166 -14.88 -15.62 11.14
N GLY A 167 -14.60 -15.60 12.45
CA GLY A 167 -13.63 -14.68 13.04
C GLY A 167 -12.23 -14.76 12.42
N GLN A 168 -11.78 -15.95 12.02
CA GLN A 168 -10.51 -16.09 11.28
C GLN A 168 -10.56 -15.44 9.89
N ALA A 169 -11.68 -15.58 9.16
CA ALA A 169 -11.86 -14.98 7.85
C ALA A 169 -11.98 -13.46 7.94
N GLU A 170 -12.71 -12.93 8.93
CA GLU A 170 -12.81 -11.49 9.15
C GLU A 170 -11.46 -10.88 9.55
N ALA A 171 -10.71 -11.49 10.47
CA ALA A 171 -9.36 -11.05 10.79
C ALA A 171 -8.42 -11.09 9.57
N ALA A 172 -8.50 -12.16 8.77
CA ALA A 172 -7.71 -12.26 7.53
C ALA A 172 -8.12 -11.19 6.50
N ALA A 173 -9.40 -10.83 6.40
CA ALA A 173 -9.89 -9.78 5.52
C ALA A 173 -9.36 -8.40 5.92
N VAL A 174 -9.28 -8.10 7.22
CA VAL A 174 -8.67 -6.86 7.73
C VAL A 174 -7.18 -6.82 7.40
N GLU A 175 -6.44 -7.90 7.66
CA GLU A 175 -5.00 -7.99 7.31
C GLU A 175 -4.77 -7.85 5.80
N GLU A 176 -5.62 -8.46 4.99
CA GLU A 176 -5.57 -8.35 3.53
C GLU A 176 -5.90 -6.92 3.06
N ALA A 177 -6.84 -6.23 3.72
CA ALA A 177 -7.15 -4.84 3.42
C ALA A 177 -5.94 -3.93 3.68
N VAL A 178 -5.21 -4.12 4.77
CA VAL A 178 -3.93 -3.42 5.03
C VAL A 178 -2.95 -3.65 3.88
N ARG A 179 -2.75 -4.92 3.51
CA ARG A 179 -1.83 -5.30 2.42
C ARG A 179 -2.26 -4.66 1.09
N ARG A 180 -3.55 -4.68 0.79
CA ARG A 180 -4.11 -4.15 -0.46
C ARG A 180 -4.01 -2.64 -0.54
N ILE A 181 -4.30 -1.92 0.55
CA ILE A 181 -4.11 -0.47 0.63
C ILE A 181 -2.66 -0.11 0.35
N ARG A 182 -1.70 -0.76 1.02
CA ARG A 182 -0.26 -0.51 0.80
C ARG A 182 0.15 -0.78 -0.66
N LEU A 183 -0.32 -1.87 -1.24
CA LEU A 183 -0.04 -2.21 -2.64
C LEU A 183 -0.71 -1.28 -3.64
N LEU A 184 -1.88 -0.76 -3.33
CA LEU A 184 -2.55 0.22 -4.18
C LEU A 184 -1.82 1.54 -4.08
N ASP A 185 -1.42 1.97 -2.89
CA ASP A 185 -0.65 3.19 -2.69
C ASP A 185 0.69 3.13 -3.44
N ASP A 186 1.39 2.01 -3.33
CA ASP A 186 2.60 1.71 -4.09
C ASP A 186 2.41 1.84 -5.62
N ARG A 187 1.18 1.64 -6.12
CA ARG A 187 0.82 1.65 -7.55
C ARG A 187 0.25 2.99 -8.03
N HIS A 188 -0.55 3.66 -7.21
CA HIS A 188 -1.43 4.76 -7.63
C HIS A 188 -1.17 6.06 -6.87
N GLY A 189 -0.43 6.02 -5.76
CA GLY A 189 -0.21 7.16 -4.88
C GLY A 189 -1.43 7.54 -4.05
N ALA A 190 -1.18 8.26 -2.96
CA ALA A 190 -2.11 8.40 -1.86
C ALA A 190 -3.42 9.15 -2.18
N ASP A 191 -3.36 10.17 -3.04
CA ASP A 191 -4.44 11.16 -3.15
C ASP A 191 -5.74 10.58 -3.73
N SER A 192 -5.61 9.71 -4.74
CA SER A 192 -6.74 8.98 -5.32
C SER A 192 -7.26 7.86 -4.42
N LEU A 193 -6.45 7.38 -3.48
CA LEU A 193 -6.77 6.25 -2.61
C LEU A 193 -7.44 6.64 -1.31
N TYR A 194 -7.06 7.79 -0.74
CA TYR A 194 -7.57 8.25 0.55
C TYR A 194 -9.11 8.34 0.57
N VAL A 195 -9.73 8.76 -0.54
CA VAL A 195 -11.19 8.83 -0.69
C VAL A 195 -11.87 7.46 -0.53
N HIS A 196 -11.14 6.38 -0.81
CA HIS A 196 -11.65 5.01 -0.81
C HIS A 196 -11.25 4.19 0.43
N THR A 197 -10.48 4.76 1.37
CA THR A 197 -9.99 4.03 2.54
C THR A 197 -10.84 4.12 3.80
N ALA A 198 -11.90 4.95 3.80
CA ALA A 198 -12.83 5.04 4.93
C ALA A 198 -13.57 3.72 5.19
N ARG A 199 -13.97 2.99 4.13
CA ARG A 199 -14.75 1.75 4.25
C ARG A 199 -13.99 0.62 4.97
N PRO A 200 -12.73 0.28 4.62
CA PRO A 200 -11.98 -0.75 5.33
C PRO A 200 -11.76 -0.46 6.82
N LEU A 201 -11.45 0.80 7.18
CA LEU A 201 -11.20 1.18 8.56
C LEU A 201 -12.48 1.11 9.40
N SER A 202 -13.60 1.65 8.89
CA SER A 202 -14.90 1.54 9.57
C SER A 202 -15.37 0.08 9.71
N ALA A 203 -15.11 -0.77 8.71
CA ALA A 203 -15.44 -2.18 8.79
C ALA A 203 -14.66 -2.91 9.89
N ALA A 204 -13.36 -2.60 10.05
CA ALA A 204 -12.54 -3.19 11.11
C ALA A 204 -13.05 -2.82 12.52
N TYR A 205 -13.44 -1.56 12.74
CA TYR A 205 -14.04 -1.16 14.01
C TYR A 205 -15.42 -1.77 14.24
N ALA A 206 -16.27 -1.87 13.21
CA ALA A 206 -17.55 -2.54 13.32
C ALA A 206 -17.39 -4.03 13.72
N LEU A 207 -16.34 -4.71 13.24
CA LEU A 207 -16.01 -6.07 13.68
C LEU A 207 -15.56 -6.10 15.14
N LEU A 208 -14.76 -5.13 15.60
CA LEU A 208 -14.38 -5.04 17.02
C LEU A 208 -15.60 -4.80 17.93
N ASP A 209 -16.52 -3.94 17.52
CA ASP A 209 -17.72 -3.59 18.27
C ASP A 209 -18.76 -4.72 18.31
N ALA A 210 -18.86 -5.52 17.23
CA ALA A 210 -19.76 -6.67 17.17
C ALA A 210 -19.46 -7.72 18.25
N GLY A 211 -18.19 -7.85 18.66
CA GLY A 211 -17.76 -8.74 19.74
C GLY A 211 -18.02 -10.22 19.45
N GLY A 212 -17.97 -11.05 20.50
CA GLY A 212 -18.25 -12.50 20.38
C GLY A 212 -17.13 -13.34 19.77
N TYR A 213 -15.99 -12.72 19.45
CA TYR A 213 -14.82 -13.39 18.90
C TYR A 213 -13.93 -14.01 19.99
N GLY A 214 -13.24 -15.10 19.64
CA GLY A 214 -12.20 -15.66 20.51
C GLY A 214 -11.02 -14.70 20.68
N ARG A 215 -10.33 -14.78 21.82
CA ARG A 215 -9.21 -13.88 22.18
C ARG A 215 -8.19 -13.68 21.06
N SER A 216 -7.76 -14.76 20.39
CA SER A 216 -6.77 -14.66 19.31
C SER A 216 -7.29 -13.90 18.07
N VAL A 217 -8.58 -13.96 17.78
CA VAL A 217 -9.20 -13.21 16.69
C VAL A 217 -9.29 -11.73 17.07
N VAL A 218 -9.70 -11.44 18.31
CA VAL A 218 -9.78 -10.06 18.82
C VAL A 218 -8.40 -9.39 18.77
N GLU A 219 -7.35 -10.07 19.22
CA GLU A 219 -5.97 -9.58 19.15
C GLU A 219 -5.55 -9.27 17.70
N ARG A 220 -5.87 -10.14 16.74
CA ARG A 220 -5.60 -9.91 15.31
C ARG A 220 -6.43 -8.77 14.72
N LEU A 221 -7.70 -8.64 15.10
CA LEU A 221 -8.57 -7.56 14.63
C LEU A 221 -8.07 -6.19 15.13
N TYR A 222 -7.64 -6.09 16.39
CA TYR A 222 -7.04 -4.86 16.90
C TYR A 222 -5.71 -4.54 16.21
N ALA A 223 -4.82 -5.53 16.04
CA ALA A 223 -3.57 -5.33 15.32
C ALA A 223 -3.83 -4.85 13.87
N GLY A 224 -4.78 -5.49 13.19
CA GLY A 224 -5.21 -5.11 11.84
C GLY A 224 -5.85 -3.73 11.77
N ALA A 225 -6.72 -3.37 12.72
CA ALA A 225 -7.34 -2.04 12.80
C ALA A 225 -6.29 -0.94 13.04
N GLY A 226 -5.34 -1.17 13.94
CA GLY A 226 -4.22 -0.27 14.17
C GLY A 226 -3.35 -0.08 12.93
N GLU A 227 -3.00 -1.16 12.25
CA GLU A 227 -2.21 -1.11 11.01
C GLU A 227 -2.99 -0.47 9.84
N LEU A 228 -4.31 -0.62 9.80
CA LEU A 228 -5.19 0.12 8.89
C LEU A 228 -5.13 1.61 9.22
N ALA A 229 -5.30 2.01 10.47
CA ALA A 229 -5.23 3.40 10.89
C ALA A 229 -3.87 4.03 10.54
N ILE A 230 -2.75 3.32 10.73
CA ILE A 230 -1.43 3.77 10.25
C ILE A 230 -1.43 3.97 8.74
N SER A 231 -1.95 2.99 7.99
CA SER A 231 -1.93 3.04 6.52
C SER A 231 -2.79 4.19 5.99
N VAL A 232 -4.00 4.38 6.52
CA VAL A 232 -4.89 5.49 6.16
C VAL A 232 -4.30 6.84 6.58
N GLY A 233 -3.72 6.91 7.78
CA GLY A 233 -3.01 8.10 8.24
C GLY A 233 -1.84 8.49 7.34
N TRP A 234 -1.11 7.50 6.82
CA TRP A 234 -0.04 7.74 5.85
C TRP A 234 -0.56 8.24 4.51
N LEU A 235 -1.66 7.70 3.99
CA LEU A 235 -2.30 8.25 2.79
C LEU A 235 -2.77 9.70 3.00
N ALA A 236 -3.38 9.99 4.15
CA ALA A 236 -3.77 11.34 4.50
C ALA A 236 -2.57 12.30 4.52
N HIS A 237 -1.47 11.86 5.12
CA HIS A 237 -0.24 12.62 5.23
C HIS A 237 0.35 12.94 3.85
N ASP A 238 0.51 11.93 2.99
CA ASP A 238 1.06 12.11 1.64
C ASP A 238 0.11 12.93 0.73
N SER A 239 -1.19 12.96 1.04
CA SER A 239 -2.20 13.83 0.40
C SER A 239 -2.24 15.26 0.95
N GLY A 240 -1.37 15.63 1.90
CA GLY A 240 -1.36 16.96 2.54
C GLY A 240 -2.47 17.19 3.58
N ARG A 241 -3.27 16.17 3.92
CA ARG A 241 -4.33 16.21 4.93
C ARG A 241 -3.76 15.97 6.32
N LEU A 242 -2.97 16.93 6.82
CA LEU A 242 -2.19 16.76 8.04
C LEU A 242 -3.05 16.56 9.30
N THR A 243 -4.23 17.18 9.35
CA THR A 243 -5.18 17.03 10.47
C THR A 243 -5.73 15.60 10.52
N ASP A 244 -6.12 15.05 9.36
CA ASP A 244 -6.67 13.69 9.27
C ASP A 244 -5.59 12.65 9.58
N ALA A 245 -4.37 12.85 9.06
CA ALA A 245 -3.21 12.03 9.39
C ALA A 245 -2.96 11.98 10.91
N ARG A 246 -3.03 13.13 11.58
CA ARG A 246 -2.87 13.23 13.04
C ARG A 246 -3.92 12.39 13.77
N SER A 247 -5.18 12.48 13.34
CA SER A 247 -6.28 11.72 13.93
C SER A 247 -6.05 10.22 13.80
N HIS A 248 -5.71 9.74 12.61
CA HIS A 248 -5.47 8.31 12.36
C HIS A 248 -4.24 7.76 13.12
N TYR A 249 -3.16 8.53 13.23
CA TYR A 249 -2.01 8.11 14.05
C TYR A 249 -2.33 8.09 15.55
N ALA A 250 -3.17 9.01 16.03
CA ALA A 250 -3.65 8.99 17.42
C ALA A 250 -4.56 7.79 17.68
N GLU A 251 -5.36 7.40 16.71
CA GLU A 251 -6.23 6.23 16.76
C GLU A 251 -5.41 4.93 16.80
N ALA A 252 -4.40 4.79 15.93
CA ALA A 252 -3.47 3.66 15.97
C ALA A 252 -2.74 3.56 17.33
N LEU A 253 -2.32 4.70 17.88
CA LEU A 253 -1.69 4.77 19.21
C LEU A 253 -2.66 4.34 20.32
N ALA A 254 -3.91 4.75 20.25
CA ALA A 254 -4.94 4.33 21.20
C ALA A 254 -5.17 2.82 21.12
N THR A 255 -5.30 2.27 19.91
CA THR A 255 -5.41 0.83 19.68
C THR A 255 -4.21 0.07 20.27
N ALA A 256 -2.99 0.51 19.99
CA ALA A 256 -1.77 -0.10 20.51
C ALA A 256 -1.75 -0.16 22.04
N ARG A 257 -2.19 0.90 22.71
CA ARG A 257 -2.22 0.97 24.19
C ARG A 257 -3.31 0.10 24.78
N VAL A 258 -4.47 0.00 24.14
CA VAL A 258 -5.55 -0.89 24.57
C VAL A 258 -5.10 -2.34 24.51
N THR A 259 -4.31 -2.73 23.50
CA THR A 259 -3.82 -4.11 23.35
C THR A 259 -2.47 -4.37 23.97
N GLY A 260 -1.75 -3.34 24.40
CA GLY A 260 -0.38 -3.47 24.88
C GLY A 260 0.59 -3.93 23.78
N ASP A 261 0.42 -3.44 22.55
CA ASP A 261 1.30 -3.73 21.40
C ASP A 261 2.41 -2.67 21.26
N PRO A 262 3.64 -2.94 21.74
CA PRO A 262 4.74 -1.98 21.68
C PRO A 262 5.21 -1.70 20.25
N ALA A 263 5.09 -2.68 19.34
CA ALA A 263 5.52 -2.50 17.96
C ALA A 263 4.59 -1.53 17.23
N LEU A 264 3.27 -1.67 17.40
CA LEU A 264 2.29 -0.73 16.85
C LEU A 264 2.41 0.65 17.51
N GLU A 265 2.65 0.72 18.83
CA GLU A 265 2.86 1.99 19.53
C GLU A 265 4.10 2.73 18.98
N ALA A 266 5.23 2.03 18.83
CA ALA A 266 6.43 2.59 18.20
C ALA A 266 6.15 3.04 16.76
N HIS A 267 5.36 2.29 16.00
CA HIS A 267 5.00 2.61 14.62
C HIS A 267 4.14 3.89 14.54
N ALA A 268 3.16 4.04 15.44
CA ALA A 268 2.32 5.24 15.52
C ALA A 268 3.13 6.48 15.89
N PHE A 269 4.06 6.36 16.84
CA PHE A 269 4.95 7.46 17.22
C PHE A 269 5.94 7.82 16.11
N CYS A 270 6.51 6.86 15.39
CA CYS A 270 7.36 7.13 14.23
C CYS A 270 6.61 7.98 13.18
N ASN A 271 5.39 7.59 12.84
CA ASN A 271 4.56 8.31 11.87
C ASN A 271 4.15 9.71 12.38
N THR A 272 3.82 9.83 13.67
CA THR A 272 3.58 11.13 14.31
C THR A 272 4.81 12.04 14.27
N ALA A 273 6.02 11.47 14.41
CA ALA A 273 7.26 12.23 14.31
C ALA A 273 7.47 12.78 12.90
N PHE A 274 7.18 11.99 11.86
CA PHE A 274 7.24 12.45 10.47
C PHE A 274 6.22 13.56 10.21
N LEU A 275 4.97 13.37 10.63
CA LEU A 275 3.93 14.38 10.49
C LEU A 275 4.32 15.71 11.17
N ALA A 276 4.84 15.65 12.39
CA ALA A 276 5.28 16.83 13.11
C ALA A 276 6.47 17.53 12.43
N ARG A 277 7.40 16.77 11.84
CA ARG A 277 8.50 17.34 11.05
C ARG A 277 7.96 18.09 9.84
N ASP A 278 7.08 17.47 9.08
CA ASP A 278 6.57 18.01 7.81
C ASP A 278 5.59 19.18 8.05
N ALA A 279 4.94 19.22 9.22
CA ALA A 279 4.17 20.37 9.70
C ALA A 279 5.01 21.52 10.30
N GLY A 280 6.35 21.45 10.27
CA GLY A 280 7.22 22.50 10.81
C GLY A 280 7.27 22.57 12.34
N ARG A 281 7.00 21.45 13.03
CA ARG A 281 6.96 21.33 14.51
C ARG A 281 8.12 20.46 15.02
N PRO A 282 9.38 20.91 14.92
CA PRO A 282 10.56 20.08 15.15
C PRO A 282 10.67 19.53 16.59
N ARG A 283 10.23 20.30 17.59
CA ARG A 283 10.22 19.83 18.99
C ARG A 283 9.25 18.68 19.23
N GLU A 284 8.09 18.71 18.57
CA GLU A 284 7.12 17.62 18.66
C GLU A 284 7.64 16.39 17.92
N ALA A 285 8.28 16.56 16.76
CA ALA A 285 8.91 15.48 16.01
C ALA A 285 9.94 14.71 16.86
N VAL A 286 10.84 15.44 17.54
CA VAL A 286 11.85 14.82 18.43
C VAL A 286 11.19 14.08 19.59
N ARG A 287 10.19 14.68 20.26
CA ARG A 287 9.49 14.02 21.38
C ARG A 287 8.79 12.75 20.93
N ALA A 288 8.14 12.77 19.76
CA ALA A 288 7.48 11.60 19.19
C ALA A 288 8.51 10.51 18.82
N ALA A 289 9.63 10.86 18.19
CA ALA A 289 10.70 9.89 17.89
C ALA A 289 11.30 9.25 19.15
N GLN A 290 11.49 10.04 20.21
CA GLN A 290 11.95 9.54 21.51
C GLN A 290 10.90 8.64 22.19
N ALA A 291 9.61 8.93 22.01
CA ALA A 291 8.54 8.07 22.48
C ALA A 291 8.54 6.74 21.72
N ALA A 292 8.72 6.76 20.39
CA ALA A 292 8.86 5.55 19.59
C ALA A 292 10.05 4.67 20.03
N GLN A 293 11.16 5.29 20.46
CA GLN A 293 12.33 4.56 20.94
C GLN A 293 12.13 3.89 22.31
N ARG A 294 11.18 4.39 23.12
CA ARG A 294 10.89 3.88 24.47
C ARG A 294 9.77 2.84 24.52
N ALA A 295 8.94 2.77 23.48
CA ALA A 295 7.93 1.74 23.30
C ALA A 295 8.61 0.39 23.03
#